data_AF-U2D412-F1
#
_entry.id   AF-U2D412-F1
#
_cell.length_a   1.000
_cell.length_b   1.000
_cell.length_c   1.000
_cell.angle_alpha   90.00
_cell.angle_beta   90.00
_cell.angle_gamma   90.00
#
_symmetry.space_group_name_H-M   'P 1'
#
loop_
_entity.id
_entity.type
_entity.pdbx_description
1 polymer ?
#
loop_
_entity_poly.entity_id
_entity_poly.type
_entity_poly.pdbx_seq_one_letter_code
_entity_poly.pdbx_strand_id
1 'polypeptide(L)'
;MKNKVTETVLIPVPIMATILSAILNFKEFLMGGNATTKNIVVTTVYIAIWFLVTAIGIINKQRSIIKYCSIFWGMTLFLILLILLLNTTGIDAGIVDLFIPFAILLLGPWFGIQQFAESLQKCEILITLIPVVMFLATFVSLKRLKQV
;
A
#
# COMPACT_ATOMS: atom_id res chain seq x y z
N MET A 1 17.70 23.52 -5.86
CA MET A 1 18.26 22.76 -4.70
C MET A 1 17.20 22.33 -3.69
N LYS A 2 16.30 23.20 -3.23
CA LYS A 2 15.28 22.88 -2.19
C LYS A 2 14.44 21.62 -2.50
N ASN A 3 13.91 21.51 -3.72
CA ASN A 3 13.09 20.36 -4.13
C ASN A 3 13.87 19.04 -4.15
N LYS A 4 15.15 19.07 -4.52
CA LYS A 4 15.98 17.86 -4.63
C LYS A 4 16.26 17.26 -3.24
N VAL A 5 16.47 18.11 -2.23
CA VAL A 5 16.64 17.66 -0.84
C VAL A 5 15.34 17.08 -0.29
N THR A 6 14.20 17.72 -0.59
CA THR A 6 12.87 17.23 -0.20
C THR A 6 12.56 15.87 -0.81
N GLU A 7 12.86 15.65 -2.09
CA GLU A 7 12.71 14.36 -2.77
C GLU A 7 13.59 13.27 -2.16
N THR A 8 14.87 13.58 -1.93
CA THR A 8 15.85 12.63 -1.34
C THR A 8 15.43 12.16 0.05
N VAL A 9 14.67 12.96 0.80
CA VAL A 9 14.20 12.58 2.15
C VAL A 9 12.81 11.95 2.11
N LEU A 10 11.88 12.48 1.33
CA LEU A 10 10.47 12.05 1.38
C LEU A 10 10.20 10.74 0.64
N ILE A 11 10.99 10.34 -0.34
CA ILE A 11 10.79 9.06 -1.05
C ILE A 11 11.28 7.86 -0.21
N PRO A 12 12.43 7.90 0.48
CA PRO A 12 12.87 6.78 1.32
C PRO A 12 11.99 6.50 2.54
N VAL A 13 11.39 7.54 3.13
CA VAL A 13 10.54 7.41 4.34
C VAL A 13 9.40 6.38 4.18
N PRO A 14 8.52 6.46 3.17
CA PRO A 14 7.44 5.49 2.99
C PRO A 14 7.96 4.11 2.54
N ILE A 15 9.11 4.03 1.88
CA ILE A 15 9.77 2.75 1.55
C ILE A 15 10.16 2.03 2.84
N MET A 16 10.89 2.73 3.72
CA MET A 16 11.30 2.18 5.02
C MET A 16 10.10 1.82 5.88
N ALA A 17 9.06 2.67 5.90
CA ALA A 17 7.82 2.36 6.59
C ALA A 17 7.16 1.09 6.06
N THR A 18 7.16 0.88 4.75
CA THR A 18 6.60 -0.33 4.11
C THR A 18 7.41 -1.57 4.52
N ILE A 19 8.74 -1.53 4.43
CA ILE A 19 9.62 -2.64 4.80
C ILE A 19 9.48 -2.98 6.29
N LEU A 20 9.54 -1.99 7.17
CA LEU A 20 9.40 -2.20 8.61
C LEU A 20 8.02 -2.76 8.97
N SER A 21 6.96 -2.23 8.35
CA SER A 21 5.60 -2.71 8.61
C SER A 21 5.41 -4.14 8.12
N ALA A 22 5.99 -4.49 6.96
CA ALA A 22 6.00 -5.86 6.45
C ALA A 22 6.72 -6.80 7.43
N ILE A 23 7.89 -6.43 7.94
CA ILE A 23 8.63 -7.22 8.94
C ILE A 23 7.83 -7.39 10.23
N LEU A 24 7.23 -6.30 10.75
CA LEU A 24 6.52 -6.32 12.04
C LEU A 24 5.21 -7.12 12.00
N ASN A 25 4.56 -7.18 10.84
CA ASN A 25 3.35 -8.00 10.60
C ASN A 25 3.66 -9.39 10.00
N PHE A 26 4.92 -9.67 9.63
CA PHE A 26 5.32 -10.83 8.84
C PHE A 26 4.81 -12.15 9.43
N LYS A 27 5.03 -12.34 10.73
CA LYS A 27 4.68 -13.57 11.44
C LYS A 27 3.20 -13.86 11.36
N GLU A 28 2.37 -12.91 11.78
CA GLU A 28 0.92 -13.14 11.84
C GLU A 28 0.30 -13.20 10.45
N PHE A 29 0.81 -12.40 9.50
CA PHE A 29 0.39 -12.41 8.09
C PHE A 29 0.60 -13.76 7.41
N LEU A 30 1.78 -14.39 7.58
CA LEU A 30 2.08 -15.68 6.94
C LEU A 30 1.50 -16.88 7.68
N MET A 31 1.39 -16.81 9.00
CA MET A 31 0.88 -17.93 9.81
C MET A 31 -0.66 -17.96 9.86
N GLY A 32 -1.35 -17.01 9.22
CA GLY A 32 -2.81 -16.92 9.24
C GLY A 32 -3.37 -16.68 10.64
N GLY A 33 -2.61 -15.96 11.48
CA GLY A 33 -3.02 -15.65 12.85
C GLY A 33 -4.18 -14.65 12.90
N ASN A 34 -4.72 -14.41 14.09
CA ASN A 34 -5.61 -13.27 14.30
C ASN A 34 -4.78 -11.99 14.41
N ALA A 35 -5.32 -10.89 13.89
CA ALA A 35 -4.72 -9.58 14.11
C ALA A 35 -4.69 -9.23 15.60
N THR A 36 -3.64 -8.52 16.00
CA THR A 36 -3.45 -8.03 17.36
C THR A 36 -3.43 -6.50 17.38
N THR A 37 -3.49 -5.91 18.58
CA THR A 37 -3.33 -4.46 18.75
C THR A 37 -2.03 -3.93 18.12
N LYS A 38 -0.94 -4.71 18.18
CA LYS A 38 0.33 -4.38 17.49
C LYS A 38 0.10 -4.19 15.99
N ASN A 39 -0.61 -5.11 15.35
CA ASN A 39 -0.82 -5.07 13.90
C ASN A 39 -1.67 -3.87 13.49
N ILE A 40 -2.70 -3.51 14.29
CA ILE A 40 -3.51 -2.30 14.06
C ILE A 40 -2.65 -1.05 14.10
N VAL A 41 -1.77 -0.92 15.11
CA VAL A 41 -0.86 0.22 15.24
C VAL A 41 0.09 0.29 14.04
N VAL A 42 0.70 -0.83 13.65
CA VAL A 42 1.59 -0.91 12.48
C VAL A 42 0.86 -0.47 11.21
N THR A 43 -0.33 -1.00 10.94
CA THR A 43 -1.13 -0.64 9.77
C THR A 43 -1.53 0.83 9.78
N THR A 44 -1.92 1.37 10.94
CA THR A 44 -2.31 2.78 11.09
C THR A 44 -1.14 3.71 10.81
N VAL A 45 0.03 3.44 11.38
CA VAL A 45 1.24 4.24 11.15
C VAL A 45 1.68 4.17 9.68
N TYR A 46 1.63 2.97 9.08
CA TYR A 46 1.92 2.77 7.67
C TYR A 46 1.01 3.62 6.76
N ILE A 47 -0.31 3.58 6.97
CA ILE A 47 -1.27 4.38 6.20
C ILE A 47 -1.02 5.88 6.40
N ALA A 48 -0.78 6.31 7.65
CA ALA A 48 -0.54 7.72 7.97
C ALA A 48 0.71 8.27 7.26
N ILE A 49 1.82 7.51 7.25
CA ILE A 49 3.06 7.92 6.57
C ILE A 49 2.82 8.09 5.07
N TRP A 50 2.17 7.11 4.43
CA TRP A 50 1.88 7.20 3.00
C TRP A 50 0.93 8.36 2.66
N PHE A 51 -0.08 8.61 3.51
CA PHE A 51 -0.98 9.74 3.35
C PHE A 51 -0.24 11.08 3.44
N LEU A 52 0.62 11.24 4.45
CA LEU A 52 1.43 12.44 4.63
C LEU A 52 2.35 12.70 3.42
N VAL A 53 3.10 11.69 2.98
CA VAL A 53 4.01 11.84 1.82
C VAL A 53 3.24 12.21 0.56
N THR A 54 2.10 11.56 0.33
CA THR A 54 1.24 11.85 -0.82
C THR A 54 0.69 13.28 -0.75
N ALA A 55 0.17 13.70 0.40
CA ALA A 55 -0.35 15.05 0.61
C ALA A 55 0.73 16.12 0.40
N ILE A 56 1.93 15.93 0.97
CA ILE A 56 3.07 16.83 0.79
C ILE A 56 3.45 16.91 -0.70
N GLY A 57 3.47 15.78 -1.41
CA GLY A 57 3.73 15.74 -2.85
C GLY A 57 2.70 16.55 -3.66
N ILE A 58 1.41 16.38 -3.36
CA ILE A 58 0.31 17.08 -4.04
C ILE A 58 0.31 18.58 -3.73
N ILE A 59 0.39 18.98 -2.45
CA ILE A 59 0.37 20.39 -2.00
C ILE A 59 1.53 21.15 -2.63
N ASN A 60 2.72 20.56 -2.63
CA ASN A 60 3.92 21.19 -3.19
C ASN A 60 4.07 20.97 -4.71
N LYS A 61 3.08 20.35 -5.38
CA LYS A 61 3.09 20.06 -6.82
C LYS A 61 4.36 19.31 -7.27
N GLN A 62 4.93 18.46 -6.40
CA GLN A 62 6.17 17.74 -6.67
C GLN A 62 5.88 16.49 -7.52
N ARG A 63 6.00 16.64 -8.84
CA ARG A 63 5.66 15.60 -9.83
C ARG A 63 6.36 14.26 -9.59
N SER A 64 7.61 14.28 -9.14
CA SER A 64 8.42 13.09 -8.82
C SER A 64 7.79 12.26 -7.70
N ILE A 65 7.46 12.90 -6.57
CA ILE A 65 6.81 12.25 -5.41
C ILE A 65 5.44 11.71 -5.80
N ILE A 66 4.62 12.52 -6.49
CA ILE A 66 3.27 12.08 -6.88
C ILE A 66 3.36 10.89 -7.86
N LYS A 67 4.33 10.89 -8.79
CA LYS A 67 4.57 9.77 -9.71
C LYS A 67 4.96 8.50 -8.94
N TYR A 68 5.88 8.63 -7.98
CA TYR A 68 6.30 7.51 -7.13
C TYR A 68 5.12 6.93 -6.35
N CYS A 69 4.35 7.77 -5.66
CA CYS A 69 3.15 7.34 -4.95
C CYS A 69 2.13 6.68 -5.88
N SER A 70 1.88 7.25 -7.07
CA SER A 70 0.95 6.67 -8.05
C SER A 70 1.38 5.26 -8.50
N ILE A 71 2.67 5.05 -8.75
CA ILE A 71 3.21 3.73 -9.10
C ILE A 71 3.03 2.76 -7.92
N PHE A 72 3.39 3.16 -6.71
CA PHE A 72 3.23 2.34 -5.51
C PHE A 72 1.77 1.89 -5.30
N TRP A 73 0.84 2.83 -5.35
CA TRP A 73 -0.58 2.54 -5.17
C TRP A 73 -1.15 1.70 -6.30
N GLY A 74 -0.70 1.93 -7.54
CA GLY A 74 -1.06 1.10 -8.68
C GLY A 74 -0.58 -0.35 -8.55
N MET A 75 0.66 -0.57 -8.09
CA MET A 75 1.18 -1.92 -7.83
C MET A 75 0.43 -2.61 -6.69
N THR A 76 0.12 -1.89 -5.61
CA THR A 76 -0.66 -2.42 -4.48
C THR A 76 -2.06 -2.84 -4.94
N LEU A 77 -2.74 -1.99 -5.71
CA LEU A 77 -4.05 -2.31 -6.30
C LEU A 77 -4.00 -3.53 -7.21
N PHE A 78 -3.01 -3.58 -8.10
CA PHE A 78 -2.82 -4.73 -8.98
C PHE A 78 -2.71 -6.02 -8.17
N LEU A 79 -1.94 -6.01 -7.08
CA LEU A 79 -1.75 -7.19 -6.25
C LEU A 79 -3.03 -7.62 -5.50
N ILE A 80 -3.78 -6.65 -4.96
CA ILE A 80 -5.05 -6.94 -4.28
C ILE A 80 -6.06 -7.55 -5.26
N LEU A 81 -6.20 -6.97 -6.45
CA LEU A 81 -7.09 -7.48 -7.49
C LEU A 81 -6.68 -8.87 -7.99
N LEU A 82 -5.37 -9.13 -8.09
CA LEU A 82 -4.85 -10.44 -8.44
C LEU A 82 -5.25 -11.48 -7.39
N ILE A 83 -5.08 -11.19 -6.10
CA ILE A 83 -5.46 -12.11 -5.01
C ILE A 83 -6.98 -12.34 -5.00
N LEU A 84 -7.78 -11.28 -5.14
CA LEU A 84 -9.24 -11.39 -5.21
C LEU A 84 -9.69 -12.28 -6.39
N LEU A 85 -9.04 -12.14 -7.55
CA LEU A 85 -9.32 -12.97 -8.73
C LEU A 85 -8.97 -14.44 -8.46
N LEU A 86 -7.83 -14.72 -7.84
CA LEU A 86 -7.41 -16.09 -7.53
C LEU A 86 -8.36 -16.75 -6.53
N ASN A 87 -8.75 -16.02 -5.48
CA ASN A 87 -9.69 -16.48 -4.46
C ASN A 87 -11.09 -16.75 -5.02
N THR A 88 -11.49 -16.11 -6.14
CA THR A 88 -12.81 -16.29 -6.77
C THR A 88 -12.83 -17.33 -7.89
N THR A 89 -11.73 -17.49 -8.63
CA THR A 89 -11.64 -18.39 -9.79
C THR A 89 -11.10 -19.78 -9.46
N GLY A 90 -10.46 -19.95 -8.30
CA GLY A 90 -9.88 -21.25 -7.90
C GLY A 90 -8.74 -21.72 -8.79
N ILE A 91 -8.12 -20.81 -9.56
CA ILE A 91 -6.96 -21.10 -10.42
C ILE A 91 -5.80 -21.56 -9.53
N ASP A 92 -5.11 -22.61 -9.98
CA ASP A 92 -4.01 -23.26 -9.26
C ASP A 92 -2.90 -22.28 -8.87
N ALA A 93 -2.39 -22.42 -7.65
CA ALA A 93 -1.58 -21.42 -6.96
C ALA A 93 -0.15 -21.21 -7.53
N GLY A 94 0.25 -21.94 -8.57
CA GLY A 94 1.63 -21.89 -9.09
C GLY A 94 2.06 -20.52 -9.64
N ILE A 95 1.13 -19.71 -10.15
CA ILE A 95 1.42 -18.31 -10.55
C ILE A 95 1.60 -17.42 -9.30
N VAL A 96 0.93 -17.77 -8.19
CA VAL A 96 0.88 -17.00 -6.94
C VAL A 96 2.23 -17.04 -6.23
N ASP A 97 2.96 -18.14 -6.34
CA ASP A 97 4.27 -18.32 -5.71
C ASP A 97 5.27 -17.24 -6.13
N LEU A 98 5.23 -16.81 -7.39
CA LEU A 98 6.06 -15.72 -7.90
C LEU A 98 5.73 -14.37 -7.25
N PHE A 99 4.48 -14.18 -6.83
CA PHE A 99 3.99 -12.93 -6.22
C PHE A 99 4.04 -12.93 -4.69
N ILE A 100 4.37 -14.04 -4.03
CA ILE A 100 4.46 -14.13 -2.56
C ILE A 100 5.36 -13.03 -1.96
N PRO A 101 6.59 -12.77 -2.45
CA PRO A 101 7.42 -11.70 -1.90
C PRO A 101 6.77 -10.31 -2.00
N PHE A 102 6.06 -10.06 -3.08
CA PHE A 102 5.34 -8.81 -3.29
C PHE A 102 4.09 -8.72 -2.41
N ALA A 103 3.41 -9.84 -2.15
CA ALA A 103 2.27 -9.90 -1.25
C ALA A 103 2.68 -9.61 0.18
N ILE A 104 3.78 -10.21 0.64
CA ILE A 104 4.36 -9.91 1.95
C ILE A 104 4.71 -8.42 2.06
N LEU A 105 5.40 -7.87 1.05
CA LEU A 105 5.89 -6.50 1.11
C LEU A 105 4.77 -5.46 1.01
N LEU A 106 3.83 -5.64 0.09
CA LEU A 106 2.80 -4.65 -0.21
C LEU A 106 1.51 -4.86 0.58
N LEU A 107 1.16 -6.10 0.94
CA LEU A 107 -0.09 -6.44 1.64
C LEU A 107 0.13 -6.79 3.11
N GLY A 108 1.30 -7.32 3.50
CA GLY A 108 1.64 -7.55 4.91
C GLY A 108 1.41 -6.34 5.83
N PRO A 109 1.77 -5.10 5.43
CA PRO A 109 1.47 -3.90 6.21
C PRO A 109 -0.02 -3.68 6.54
N TRP A 110 -0.95 -4.28 5.78
CA TRP A 110 -2.40 -4.10 5.93
C TRP A 110 -3.04 -5.06 6.93
N PHE A 111 -2.28 -6.02 7.46
CA PHE A 111 -2.79 -7.11 8.28
C PHE A 111 -3.63 -6.66 9.50
N GLY A 112 -3.36 -5.48 10.07
CA GLY A 112 -4.16 -4.93 11.17
C GLY A 112 -5.64 -4.71 10.84
N ILE A 113 -6.01 -4.56 9.56
CA ILE A 113 -7.40 -4.39 9.13
C ILE A 113 -8.23 -5.66 9.35
N GLN A 114 -7.59 -6.83 9.39
CA GLN A 114 -8.29 -8.09 9.64
C GLN A 114 -9.01 -8.10 11.00
N GLN A 115 -8.58 -7.28 11.97
CA GLN A 115 -9.30 -7.12 13.24
C GLN A 115 -10.74 -6.61 13.06
N PHE A 116 -11.00 -5.84 12.01
CA PHE A 116 -12.29 -5.22 11.74
C PHE A 116 -13.12 -6.00 10.71
N ALA A 117 -12.58 -7.10 10.18
CA ALA A 117 -13.21 -7.89 9.14
C ALA A 117 -13.61 -9.27 9.66
N GLU A 118 -14.91 -9.57 9.60
CA GLU A 118 -15.46 -10.89 9.98
C GLU A 118 -15.15 -11.99 8.96
N SER A 119 -14.74 -11.62 7.74
CA SER A 119 -14.39 -12.56 6.67
C SER A 119 -13.24 -12.03 5.82
N LEU A 120 -12.53 -12.92 5.14
CA LEU A 120 -11.43 -12.57 4.25
C LEU A 120 -11.88 -11.61 3.14
N GLN A 121 -13.06 -11.84 2.56
CA GLN A 121 -13.65 -10.97 1.54
C GLN A 121 -13.91 -9.55 2.05
N LYS A 122 -14.44 -9.40 3.28
CA LYS A 122 -14.63 -8.08 3.90
C LYS A 122 -13.28 -7.38 4.09
N CYS A 123 -12.25 -8.12 4.50
CA CYS A 123 -10.89 -7.60 4.67
C CYS A 123 -10.32 -7.07 3.35
N GLU A 124 -10.42 -7.86 2.27
CA GLU A 124 -9.96 -7.49 0.93
C GLU A 124 -10.66 -6.23 0.41
N ILE A 125 -11.98 -6.12 0.61
CA ILE A 125 -12.75 -4.92 0.24
C ILE A 125 -12.23 -3.69 1.00
N LEU A 126 -12.08 -3.78 2.32
CA LEU A 126 -11.59 -2.67 3.15
C LEU A 126 -10.17 -2.25 2.75
N ILE A 127 -9.29 -3.21 2.50
CA ILE A 127 -7.91 -2.98 2.06
C ILE A 127 -7.88 -2.35 0.66
N THR A 128 -8.85 -2.64 -0.21
CA THR A 128 -8.92 -2.07 -1.58
C THR A 128 -9.28 -0.59 -1.60
N LEU A 129 -10.12 -0.13 -0.66
CA LEU A 129 -10.65 1.24 -0.66
C LEU A 129 -9.54 2.31 -0.61
N ILE A 130 -8.57 2.15 0.28
CA ILE A 130 -7.52 3.14 0.49
C ILE A 130 -6.59 3.25 -0.74
N PRO A 131 -6.01 2.15 -1.27
CA PRO A 131 -5.24 2.18 -2.50
C PRO A 131 -6.01 2.75 -3.70
N VAL A 132 -7.32 2.49 -3.85
CA VAL A 132 -8.13 3.09 -4.93
C VAL A 132 -8.15 4.60 -4.81
N VAL A 133 -8.51 5.12 -3.63
CA VAL A 133 -8.59 6.57 -3.39
C VAL A 133 -7.22 7.22 -3.61
N MET A 134 -6.16 6.62 -3.08
CA MET A 134 -4.80 7.15 -3.19
C MET A 134 -4.27 7.12 -4.63
N PHE A 135 -4.55 6.04 -5.37
CA PHE A 135 -4.19 5.93 -6.78
C PHE A 135 -4.92 6.98 -7.62
N LEU A 136 -6.23 7.14 -7.44
CA LEU A 136 -7.02 8.15 -8.16
C LEU A 136 -6.54 9.58 -7.82
N ALA A 137 -6.32 9.89 -6.55
CA ALA A 137 -5.84 11.19 -6.11
C ALA A 137 -4.48 11.54 -6.73
N THR A 138 -3.53 10.61 -6.72
CA THR A 138 -2.20 10.80 -7.32
C THR A 138 -2.27 10.87 -8.86
N PHE A 139 -3.07 10.02 -9.51
CA PHE A 139 -3.23 10.00 -10.95
C PHE A 139 -3.87 11.28 -11.51
N VAL A 140 -4.95 11.75 -10.88
CA VAL A 140 -5.59 13.03 -11.24
C VAL A 140 -4.62 14.19 -11.05
N SER A 141 -3.88 14.20 -9.93
CA SER A 141 -2.88 15.23 -9.65
C SER A 141 -1.76 15.26 -10.71
N LEU A 142 -1.28 14.09 -11.16
CA LEU A 142 -0.28 14.01 -12.24
C LEU A 142 -0.80 14.53 -13.58
N LYS A 143 -2.07 14.25 -13.91
CA LYS A 143 -2.69 14.78 -15.13
C LYS A 143 -2.77 16.30 -15.11
N ARG A 144 -3.20 16.88 -13.98
CA ARG A 144 -3.28 18.35 -13.81
C ARG A 144 -1.91 19.03 -13.95
N LEU A 145 -0.85 18.40 -13.46
CA LEU A 145 0.52 18.93 -13.58
C LEU A 145 1.13 18.84 -14.98
N LYS A 146 0.57 18.04 -15.89
CA LYS A 146 1.00 18.00 -17.30
C LYS A 146 0.35 19.08 -18.16
N GLN A 147 -0.77 19.65 -17.69
CA GLN A 147 -1.55 20.66 -18.41
C GLN A 147 -1.14 22.10 -18.07
N VAL A 148 -0.25 22.28 -17.10
CA VAL A 148 0.37 23.55 -16.69
C VAL A 148 1.80 23.56 -17.19
#